data_AF-A0A7X2NTL7-F1
#
_entry.id   AF-A0A7X2NTL7-F1
#
_cell.length_a   1.000
_cell.length_b   1.000
_cell.length_c   1.000
_cell.angle_alpha   90.00
_cell.angle_beta   90.00
_cell.angle_gamma   90.00
#
_symmetry.space_group_name_H-M   'P 1'
#
loop_
_entity.id
_entity.type
_entity.pdbx_description
1 polymer ?
#
loop_
_entity_poly.entity_id
_entity_poly.type
_entity_poly.pdbx_seq_one_letter_code
_entity_poly.pdbx_strand_id
1 'polypeptide(L)'
;MNKPVRWICIILAAMTALYFMPFITVESRDGEGRKWRIPFASWFVSDDGSSLTFASIRSAYAAGKDSANAMHSYEEVTCRGNTYYYDADNDVSFSGYDASSGIPSSVQYHYVSGNACRGWTDDDEVAWAIGDISEADLSISAEDAEEKGWFVIQNGIALNEPAYNDFSRMAKQGVYSILRTLVIDGPDRKLIDVQLLENPATVEQKNSEGVSVKAEAFFKVVTRSAEGSETNYYTNFSDTKSDGTYPVQVKASVGSFDNLEETILFEYSLH
;
A
#
# COMPACT_ATOMS: atom_id res chain seq x y z
N MET A 1 30.93 -32.46 -43.62
CA MET A 1 31.24 -32.26 -42.18
C MET A 1 31.29 -33.63 -41.50
N ASN A 2 32.40 -33.98 -40.85
CA ASN A 2 32.53 -35.27 -40.17
C ASN A 2 31.41 -35.43 -39.11
N LYS A 3 30.83 -36.63 -38.99
CA LYS A 3 29.76 -36.93 -38.01
C LYS A 3 30.03 -36.36 -36.60
N PRO A 4 31.24 -36.49 -36.00
CA PRO A 4 31.52 -35.88 -34.69
C PRO A 4 31.49 -34.35 -34.70
N VAL A 5 32.00 -33.70 -35.75
CA VAL A 5 31.98 -32.23 -35.88
C VAL A 5 30.54 -31.71 -36.01
N ARG A 6 29.68 -32.45 -36.72
CA ARG A 6 28.25 -32.12 -36.82
C ARG A 6 27.54 -32.14 -35.47
N TRP A 7 27.82 -33.15 -34.65
CA TRP A 7 27.24 -33.24 -33.30
C TRP A 7 27.74 -32.12 -32.38
N ILE A 8 29.03 -31.78 -32.44
CA ILE A 8 29.61 -30.67 -31.65
C ILE A 8 28.93 -29.35 -32.02
N CYS A 9 28.75 -29.06 -33.33
CA CYS A 9 28.07 -27.83 -33.76
C CYS A 9 26.60 -27.79 -33.33
N ILE A 10 25.89 -28.91 -33.37
CA ILE A 10 24.48 -28.99 -32.91
C ILE A 10 24.41 -28.74 -31.40
N ILE A 11 25.31 -29.35 -30.61
CA ILE A 11 25.37 -29.15 -29.16
C ILE A 11 25.68 -27.69 -28.82
N LEU A 12 26.67 -27.08 -29.50
CA LEU A 12 27.01 -25.67 -29.30
C LEU A 12 25.84 -24.75 -29.64
N ALA A 13 25.18 -24.96 -30.79
CA ALA A 13 24.01 -24.18 -31.19
C ALA A 13 22.84 -24.35 -30.20
N ALA A 14 22.60 -25.56 -29.71
CA ALA A 14 21.57 -25.83 -28.70
C ALA A 14 21.90 -25.16 -27.36
N MET A 15 23.16 -25.21 -26.91
CA MET A 15 23.61 -24.51 -25.71
C MET A 15 23.46 -22.99 -25.84
N THR A 16 23.82 -22.42 -26.99
CA THR A 16 23.62 -20.99 -27.27
C THR A 16 22.13 -20.63 -27.26
N ALA A 17 21.28 -21.44 -27.88
CA ALA A 17 19.83 -21.22 -27.86
C ALA A 17 19.26 -21.27 -26.43
N LEU A 18 19.62 -22.29 -25.64
CA LEU A 18 19.21 -22.41 -24.24
C LEU A 18 19.76 -21.29 -23.36
N TYR A 19 20.94 -20.75 -23.66
CA TYR A 19 21.52 -19.61 -22.93
C TYR A 19 20.71 -18.31 -23.09
N PHE A 20 19.99 -18.14 -24.21
CA PHE A 20 19.21 -16.95 -24.54
C PHE A 20 17.69 -17.11 -24.49
N MET A 21 17.15 -18.34 -24.52
CA MET A 21 15.69 -18.58 -24.63
C MET A 21 14.94 -18.23 -23.33
N PRO A 22 14.11 -17.16 -23.28
CA PRO A 22 13.40 -16.79 -22.06
C PRO A 22 12.27 -17.78 -21.69
N PHE A 23 11.75 -17.66 -20.47
CA PHE A 23 10.55 -18.29 -19.90
C PHE A 23 10.70 -19.74 -19.40
N ILE A 24 11.87 -20.11 -18.88
CA ILE A 24 12.07 -21.41 -18.24
C ILE A 24 12.40 -21.20 -16.77
N THR A 25 11.50 -21.62 -15.89
CA THR A 25 11.67 -21.56 -14.43
C THR A 25 11.71 -22.97 -13.84
N VAL A 26 12.38 -23.10 -12.69
CA VAL A 26 12.51 -24.36 -11.94
C VAL A 26 12.37 -24.10 -10.45
N GLU A 27 12.07 -25.14 -9.68
CA GLU A 27 12.13 -25.07 -8.22
C GLU A 27 13.53 -25.44 -7.73
N SER A 28 14.10 -24.59 -6.89
CA SER A 28 15.36 -24.84 -6.18
C SER A 28 15.14 -24.73 -4.69
N ARG A 29 15.95 -25.44 -3.90
CA ARG A 29 15.96 -25.31 -2.45
C ARG A 29 17.12 -24.46 -1.99
N ASP A 30 16.91 -23.67 -0.95
CA ASP A 30 18.00 -23.00 -0.23
C ASP A 30 18.63 -23.91 0.83
N GLY A 31 19.59 -23.36 1.59
CA GLY A 31 20.27 -24.07 2.67
C GLY A 31 19.38 -24.46 3.85
N GLU A 32 18.21 -23.84 3.99
CA GLU A 32 17.22 -24.11 5.05
C GLU A 32 16.11 -25.06 4.56
N GLY A 33 16.13 -25.41 3.27
CA GLY A 33 15.17 -26.32 2.65
C GLY A 33 13.90 -25.64 2.13
N ARG A 34 13.80 -24.30 2.21
CA ARG A 34 12.73 -23.50 1.59
C ARG A 34 12.81 -23.64 0.08
N LYS A 35 11.66 -23.65 -0.58
CA LYS A 35 11.57 -23.86 -2.03
C LYS A 35 11.33 -22.53 -2.72
N TRP A 36 12.15 -22.24 -3.72
CA TRP A 36 12.08 -21.01 -4.49
C TRP A 36 11.90 -21.36 -5.96
N ARG A 37 10.93 -20.73 -6.62
CA ARG A 37 10.87 -20.75 -8.08
C ARG A 37 11.87 -19.74 -8.64
N ILE A 38 12.81 -20.21 -9.44
CA ILE A 38 13.97 -19.44 -9.92
C ILE A 38 14.20 -19.70 -11.41
N PRO A 39 15.07 -18.93 -12.09
CA PRO A 39 15.41 -19.18 -13.49
C PRO A 39 16.08 -20.53 -13.66
N PHE A 40 15.78 -21.21 -14.77
CA PHE A 40 16.46 -22.45 -15.14
C PHE A 40 17.99 -22.32 -15.06
N ALA A 41 18.67 -23.40 -14.72
CA ALA A 41 20.13 -23.44 -14.58
C ALA A 41 20.72 -22.36 -13.65
N SER A 42 19.96 -22.02 -12.62
CA SER A 42 20.39 -21.15 -11.51
C SER A 42 20.44 -21.93 -10.20
N TRP A 43 21.18 -21.42 -9.22
CA TRP A 43 21.29 -22.00 -7.89
C TRP A 43 21.37 -20.91 -6.82
N PHE A 44 20.90 -21.25 -5.62
CA PHE A 44 20.93 -20.36 -4.46
C PHE A 44 22.36 -20.05 -4.02
N VAL A 45 22.60 -18.79 -3.64
CA VAL A 45 23.89 -18.30 -3.14
C VAL A 45 23.76 -17.81 -1.71
N SER A 46 22.83 -16.87 -1.47
CA SER A 46 22.67 -16.25 -0.15
C SER A 46 21.28 -15.64 0.04
N ASP A 47 20.92 -15.48 1.30
CA ASP A 47 19.78 -14.72 1.78
C ASP A 47 20.30 -13.72 2.83
N ASP A 48 20.04 -12.43 2.64
CA ASP A 48 20.44 -11.36 3.56
C ASP A 48 19.30 -10.85 4.45
N GLY A 49 18.11 -11.48 4.39
CA GLY A 49 16.92 -11.09 5.14
C GLY A 49 16.04 -10.05 4.42
N SER A 50 16.50 -9.52 3.29
CA SER A 50 15.74 -8.59 2.42
C SER A 50 15.83 -8.95 0.94
N SER A 51 16.76 -9.82 0.58
CA SER A 51 17.02 -10.22 -0.79
C SER A 51 17.60 -11.64 -0.89
N LEU A 52 17.05 -12.43 -1.80
CA LEU A 52 17.56 -13.75 -2.17
C LEU A 52 18.46 -13.62 -3.40
N THR A 53 19.67 -14.17 -3.34
CA THR A 53 20.64 -14.12 -4.44
C THR A 53 20.84 -15.48 -5.05
N PHE A 54 20.74 -15.54 -6.38
CA PHE A 54 20.95 -16.74 -7.19
C PHE A 54 22.03 -16.49 -8.23
N ALA A 55 22.92 -17.46 -8.42
CA ALA A 55 23.87 -17.45 -9.53
C ALA A 55 23.30 -18.28 -10.69
N SER A 56 23.57 -17.87 -11.92
CA SER A 56 23.06 -18.52 -13.13
C SER A 56 24.13 -18.67 -14.21
N ILE A 57 24.15 -19.82 -14.87
CA ILE A 57 24.94 -19.96 -16.11
C ILE A 57 24.24 -19.35 -17.32
N ARG A 58 23.04 -18.80 -17.16
CA ARG A 58 22.29 -18.12 -18.22
C ARG A 58 22.80 -16.68 -18.41
N SER A 59 22.46 -16.08 -19.55
CA SER A 59 22.64 -14.63 -19.71
C SER A 59 21.79 -13.87 -18.69
N ALA A 60 22.26 -12.70 -18.25
CA ALA A 60 21.46 -11.82 -17.37
C ALA A 60 20.10 -11.46 -17.99
N TYR A 61 20.04 -11.33 -19.33
CA TYR A 61 18.78 -11.11 -20.05
C TYR A 61 17.80 -12.29 -19.87
N ALA A 62 18.24 -13.52 -20.14
CA ALA A 62 17.37 -14.68 -20.01
C ALA A 62 16.97 -14.92 -18.55
N ALA A 63 17.94 -14.83 -17.63
CA ALA A 63 17.70 -14.99 -16.20
C ALA A 63 16.72 -13.93 -15.65
N GLY A 64 16.82 -12.68 -16.10
CA GLY A 64 15.86 -11.63 -15.75
C GLY A 64 14.46 -11.90 -16.30
N LYS A 65 14.32 -12.36 -17.54
CA LYS A 65 13.00 -12.71 -18.12
C LYS A 65 12.36 -13.90 -17.43
N ASP A 66 13.14 -14.91 -17.08
CA ASP A 66 12.66 -16.04 -16.28
C ASP A 66 12.24 -15.60 -14.88
N SER A 67 12.94 -14.61 -14.30
CA SER A 67 12.64 -14.09 -12.96
C SER A 67 11.31 -13.38 -12.89
N ALA A 68 11.00 -12.54 -13.88
CA ALA A 68 9.65 -11.97 -14.01
C ALA A 68 8.60 -13.08 -14.05
N ASN A 69 8.83 -14.12 -14.86
CA ASN A 69 7.91 -15.25 -14.98
C ASN A 69 7.80 -16.07 -13.68
N ALA A 70 8.89 -16.19 -12.91
CA ALA A 70 8.88 -16.82 -11.60
C ALA A 70 8.00 -16.04 -10.61
N MET A 71 8.12 -14.71 -10.60
CA MET A 71 7.33 -13.84 -9.72
C MET A 71 5.83 -13.88 -10.03
N HIS A 72 5.46 -13.79 -11.32
CA HIS A 72 4.06 -13.89 -11.75
C HIS A 72 3.41 -15.28 -11.50
N SER A 73 4.17 -16.25 -10.99
CA SER A 73 3.61 -17.54 -10.59
C SER A 73 3.09 -17.56 -9.15
N TYR A 74 3.40 -16.52 -8.37
CA TYR A 74 2.87 -16.30 -7.02
C TYR A 74 1.63 -15.38 -7.08
N GLU A 75 0.96 -15.20 -5.94
CA GLU A 75 -0.22 -14.35 -5.84
C GLU A 75 0.16 -12.88 -6.01
N GLU A 76 -0.35 -12.23 -7.05
CA GLU A 76 -0.13 -10.80 -7.26
C GLU A 76 -1.02 -9.99 -6.32
N VAL A 77 -0.41 -9.16 -5.46
CA VAL A 77 -1.12 -8.29 -4.51
C VAL A 77 -0.59 -6.87 -4.63
N THR A 78 -1.48 -5.89 -4.73
CA THR A 78 -1.11 -4.48 -4.87
C THR A 78 -1.49 -3.72 -3.60
N CYS A 79 -0.54 -3.00 -3.02
CA CYS A 79 -0.80 -2.07 -1.91
C CYS A 79 0.26 -0.96 -1.88
N ARG A 80 -0.12 0.23 -1.38
CA ARG A 80 0.76 1.42 -1.32
C ARG A 80 1.33 1.81 -2.69
N GLY A 81 0.57 1.63 -3.78
CA GLY A 81 1.03 1.89 -5.15
C GLY A 81 2.18 0.99 -5.63
N ASN A 82 2.46 -0.11 -4.94
CA ASN A 82 3.45 -1.11 -5.33
C ASN A 82 2.76 -2.46 -5.55
N THR A 83 3.22 -3.19 -6.57
CA THR A 83 2.80 -4.58 -6.79
C THR A 83 3.81 -5.51 -6.13
N TYR A 84 3.28 -6.42 -5.33
CA TYR A 84 4.02 -7.51 -4.70
C TYR A 84 3.55 -8.85 -5.25
N TYR A 85 4.39 -9.86 -5.11
CA TYR A 85 4.07 -11.24 -5.45
C TYR A 85 4.23 -12.09 -4.18
N TYR A 86 3.11 -12.47 -3.56
CA TYR A 86 3.06 -13.16 -2.28
C TYR A 86 3.22 -14.67 -2.45
N ASP A 87 4.26 -15.21 -1.82
CA ASP A 87 4.54 -16.62 -1.72
C ASP A 87 4.09 -17.15 -0.34
N ALA A 88 2.93 -17.80 -0.34
CA ALA A 88 2.30 -18.33 0.87
C ALA A 88 3.09 -19.48 1.51
N ASP A 89 3.86 -20.24 0.73
CA ASP A 89 4.60 -21.41 1.24
C ASP A 89 5.80 -20.97 2.10
N ASN A 90 6.42 -19.86 1.73
CA ASN A 90 7.57 -19.29 2.44
C ASN A 90 7.21 -18.08 3.31
N ASP A 91 5.95 -17.63 3.26
CA ASP A 91 5.43 -16.42 3.90
C ASP A 91 6.30 -15.18 3.61
N VAL A 92 6.47 -14.86 2.33
CA VAL A 92 7.23 -13.69 1.87
C VAL A 92 6.54 -13.00 0.69
N SER A 93 6.76 -11.70 0.55
CA SER A 93 6.25 -10.90 -0.58
C SER A 93 7.38 -10.31 -1.39
N PHE A 94 7.49 -10.70 -2.65
CA PHE A 94 8.50 -10.19 -3.57
C PHE A 94 8.10 -8.82 -4.12
N SER A 95 8.99 -7.83 -4.05
CA SER A 95 8.77 -6.48 -4.59
C SER A 95 9.41 -6.26 -5.97
N GLY A 96 10.30 -7.16 -6.39
CA GLY A 96 10.96 -7.08 -7.69
C GLY A 96 12.26 -7.87 -7.75
N TYR A 97 12.92 -7.81 -8.90
CA TYR A 97 14.17 -8.52 -9.14
C TYR A 97 15.19 -7.67 -9.91
N ASP A 98 16.46 -7.96 -9.68
CA ASP A 98 17.59 -7.43 -10.45
C ASP A 98 18.36 -8.58 -11.10
N ALA A 99 18.83 -8.37 -12.33
CA ALA A 99 19.70 -9.31 -13.04
C ALA A 99 21.00 -8.63 -13.47
N SER A 100 22.13 -9.16 -13.01
CA SER A 100 23.46 -8.62 -13.23
C SER A 100 24.30 -9.53 -14.12
N SER A 101 24.97 -8.94 -15.12
CA SER A 101 25.89 -9.66 -15.99
C SER A 101 27.16 -10.07 -15.24
N GLY A 102 27.58 -11.33 -15.41
CA GLY A 102 28.79 -11.90 -14.79
C GLY A 102 29.05 -13.31 -15.31
N ILE A 103 30.12 -13.95 -14.83
CA ILE A 103 30.37 -15.38 -15.04
C ILE A 103 30.63 -16.03 -13.68
N PRO A 104 29.63 -16.72 -13.09
CA PRO A 104 28.23 -16.80 -13.52
C PRO A 104 27.49 -15.45 -13.41
N SER A 105 26.35 -15.31 -14.10
CA SER A 105 25.48 -14.15 -13.91
C SER A 105 24.75 -14.24 -12.57
N SER A 106 24.22 -13.13 -12.09
CA SER A 106 23.54 -13.05 -10.79
C SER A 106 22.12 -12.54 -10.95
N VAL A 107 21.20 -13.08 -10.15
CA VAL A 107 19.82 -12.63 -10.02
C VAL A 107 19.53 -12.41 -8.55
N GLN A 108 18.95 -11.27 -8.21
CA GLN A 108 18.54 -10.94 -6.85
C GLN A 108 17.01 -10.74 -6.82
N TYR A 109 16.32 -11.40 -5.89
CA TYR A 109 14.90 -11.18 -5.63
C TYR A 109 14.77 -10.37 -4.35
N HIS A 110 14.18 -9.19 -4.44
CA HIS A 110 13.89 -8.36 -3.29
C HIS A 110 12.57 -8.80 -2.67
N TYR A 111 12.56 -8.98 -1.35
CA TYR A 111 11.37 -9.43 -0.65
C TYR A 111 11.24 -8.80 0.72
N VAL A 112 10.03 -8.87 1.26
CA VAL A 112 9.74 -8.59 2.67
C VAL A 112 9.10 -9.84 3.30
N SER A 113 9.37 -10.08 4.58
CA SER A 113 8.75 -11.18 5.30
C SER A 113 7.25 -10.93 5.50
N GLY A 114 6.45 -11.98 5.37
CA GLY A 114 5.00 -11.95 5.45
C GLY A 114 4.32 -11.54 4.14
N ASN A 115 2.98 -11.56 4.17
CA ASN A 115 2.16 -10.89 3.15
C ASN A 115 2.25 -9.37 3.37
N ALA A 116 2.90 -8.66 2.44
CA ALA A 116 3.14 -7.22 2.48
C ALA A 116 1.86 -6.40 2.57
N CYS A 117 0.75 -6.97 2.07
CA CYS A 117 -0.56 -6.37 2.04
C CYS A 117 -1.53 -6.99 3.08
N ARG A 118 -1.04 -7.81 4.03
CA ARG A 118 -1.85 -8.30 5.15
C ARG A 118 -2.14 -7.17 6.15
N GLY A 119 -3.43 -6.93 6.42
CA GLY A 119 -3.91 -5.80 7.22
C GLY A 119 -4.24 -4.55 6.40
N TRP A 120 -4.11 -4.63 5.07
CA TRP A 120 -4.50 -3.59 4.13
C TRP A 120 -5.80 -4.05 3.47
N THR A 121 -6.84 -3.25 3.62
CA THR A 121 -8.18 -3.48 3.06
C THR A 121 -8.42 -2.40 2.01
N ASP A 122 -9.18 -2.71 0.96
CA ASP A 122 -9.57 -1.71 -0.03
C ASP A 122 -10.46 -0.62 0.62
N ASP A 123 -10.59 0.54 -0.04
CA ASP A 123 -11.35 1.68 0.50
C ASP A 123 -12.81 1.32 0.87
N ASP A 124 -13.38 0.30 0.20
CA ASP A 124 -14.73 -0.19 0.46
C ASP A 124 -14.76 -1.11 1.69
N GLU A 125 -13.81 -2.02 1.87
CA GLU A 125 -13.67 -2.94 3.01
C GLU A 125 -13.44 -2.20 4.32
N VAL A 126 -12.70 -1.08 4.31
CA VAL A 126 -12.54 -0.22 5.50
C VAL A 126 -13.89 0.38 5.91
N ALA A 127 -14.69 0.85 4.95
CA ALA A 127 -16.04 1.35 5.20
C ALA A 127 -16.98 0.24 5.69
N TRP A 128 -16.88 -0.99 5.18
CA TRP A 128 -17.64 -2.13 5.68
C TRP A 128 -17.21 -2.57 7.08
N ALA A 129 -15.92 -2.46 7.43
CA ALA A 129 -15.39 -2.84 8.74
C ALA A 129 -15.93 -1.95 9.87
N ILE A 130 -16.07 -0.64 9.63
CA ILE A 130 -16.75 0.28 10.57
C ILE A 130 -18.26 0.43 10.29
N GLY A 131 -18.75 -0.21 9.22
CA GLY A 131 -20.11 -0.11 8.68
C GLY A 131 -20.38 1.20 7.94
N ASP A 132 -21.36 1.20 7.03
CA ASP A 132 -21.77 2.42 6.30
C ASP A 132 -22.29 3.48 7.29
N ILE A 133 -21.77 4.72 7.17
CA ILE A 133 -22.21 5.84 8.00
C ILE A 133 -23.70 6.14 7.83
N SER A 134 -24.31 5.81 6.69
CA SER A 134 -25.76 5.97 6.44
C SER A 134 -26.63 4.97 7.20
N GLU A 135 -26.04 3.86 7.66
CA GLU A 135 -26.70 2.83 8.47
C GLU A 135 -26.40 2.99 9.97
N ALA A 136 -25.38 3.76 10.33
CA ALA A 136 -24.99 4.01 11.72
C ALA A 136 -26.13 4.61 12.58
N ASP A 137 -26.23 4.19 13.83
CA ASP A 137 -27.24 4.76 14.74
C ASP A 137 -26.77 6.13 15.29
N LEU A 138 -27.40 7.22 14.84
CA LEU A 138 -27.14 8.58 15.37
C LEU A 138 -27.52 8.71 16.87
N SER A 139 -28.40 7.85 17.36
CA SER A 139 -28.87 7.85 18.75
C SER A 139 -28.03 6.99 19.70
N ILE A 140 -26.96 6.35 19.19
CA ILE A 140 -26.03 5.53 19.97
C ILE A 140 -25.51 6.28 21.20
N SER A 141 -25.31 5.58 22.32
CA SER A 141 -24.71 6.20 23.50
C SER A 141 -23.22 6.49 23.28
N ALA A 142 -22.65 7.40 24.07
CA ALA A 142 -21.20 7.66 24.02
C ALA A 142 -20.40 6.39 24.34
N GLU A 143 -20.80 5.66 25.38
CA GLU A 143 -20.17 4.41 25.82
C GLU A 143 -20.21 3.33 24.73
N ASP A 144 -21.37 3.09 24.10
CA ASP A 144 -21.49 2.10 23.02
C ASP A 144 -20.68 2.50 21.77
N ALA A 145 -20.55 3.80 21.50
CA ALA A 145 -19.73 4.30 20.40
C ALA A 145 -18.23 4.11 20.68
N GLU A 146 -17.79 4.34 21.92
CA GLU A 146 -16.42 4.05 22.36
C GLU A 146 -16.09 2.55 22.27
N GLU A 147 -17.01 1.68 22.68
CA GLU A 147 -16.85 0.21 22.56
C GLU A 147 -16.73 -0.26 21.10
N LYS A 148 -17.36 0.46 20.16
CA LYS A 148 -17.21 0.25 18.71
C LYS A 148 -15.91 0.84 18.15
N GLY A 149 -15.09 1.49 18.97
CA GLY A 149 -13.85 2.15 18.56
C GLY A 149 -14.04 3.48 17.85
N TRP A 150 -15.22 4.11 17.94
CA TRP A 150 -15.45 5.45 17.37
C TRP A 150 -14.81 6.50 18.26
N PHE A 151 -14.36 7.60 17.68
CA PHE A 151 -13.93 8.76 18.45
C PHE A 151 -15.14 9.56 18.93
N VAL A 152 -15.21 9.88 20.21
CA VAL A 152 -16.38 10.54 20.81
C VAL A 152 -15.98 11.89 21.38
N ILE A 153 -16.69 12.93 20.93
CA ILE A 153 -16.61 14.29 21.45
C ILE A 153 -17.97 14.60 22.09
N GLN A 154 -17.96 14.98 23.37
CA GLN A 154 -19.15 15.38 24.09
C GLN A 154 -18.97 16.79 24.67
N ASN A 155 -19.81 17.72 24.24
CA ASN A 155 -19.79 19.14 24.60
C ASN A 155 -18.39 19.75 24.43
N GLY A 156 -17.76 19.48 23.28
CA GLY A 156 -16.40 19.95 22.98
C GLY A 156 -15.26 19.25 23.73
N ILE A 157 -15.52 18.15 24.44
CA ILE A 157 -14.49 17.38 25.16
C ILE A 157 -14.36 15.97 24.56
N ALA A 158 -13.12 15.57 24.25
CA ALA A 158 -12.85 14.20 23.80
C ALA A 158 -12.92 13.21 24.97
N LEU A 159 -13.73 12.17 24.84
CA LEU A 159 -13.87 11.13 25.87
C LEU A 159 -12.82 10.02 25.71
N ASN A 160 -12.42 9.73 24.47
CA ASN A 160 -11.48 8.67 24.13
C ASN A 160 -10.43 9.12 23.10
N GLU A 161 -9.59 10.09 23.50
CA GLU A 161 -8.46 10.62 22.73
C GLU A 161 -7.60 9.56 21.99
N PRO A 162 -7.31 8.36 22.56
CA PRO A 162 -6.47 7.37 21.88
C PRO A 162 -6.97 6.99 20.47
N ALA A 163 -8.29 6.92 20.25
CA ALA A 163 -8.87 6.58 18.94
C ALA A 163 -8.46 7.60 17.86
N TYR A 164 -8.52 8.89 18.21
CA TYR A 164 -8.06 9.96 17.33
C TYR A 164 -6.55 9.96 17.13
N ASN A 165 -5.78 9.75 18.21
CA ASN A 165 -4.32 9.75 18.14
C ASN A 165 -3.77 8.62 17.24
N ASP A 166 -4.40 7.45 17.28
CA ASP A 166 -4.06 6.34 16.40
C ASP A 166 -4.37 6.67 14.94
N PHE A 167 -5.54 7.24 14.66
CA PHE A 167 -5.89 7.71 13.31
C PHE A 167 -4.92 8.79 12.80
N SER A 168 -4.68 9.85 13.58
CA SER A 168 -3.80 10.96 13.20
C SER A 168 -2.37 10.47 12.92
N ARG A 169 -1.86 9.53 13.74
CA ARG A 169 -0.56 8.88 13.49
C ARG A 169 -0.55 8.14 12.16
N MET A 170 -1.59 7.35 11.86
CA MET A 170 -1.71 6.62 10.60
C MET A 170 -1.80 7.57 9.40
N ALA A 171 -2.67 8.58 9.47
CA ALA A 171 -2.85 9.55 8.40
C ALA A 171 -1.57 10.33 8.08
N LYS A 172 -0.83 10.78 9.12
CA LYS A 172 0.48 11.45 8.96
C LYS A 172 1.57 10.57 8.38
N GLN A 173 1.46 9.25 8.55
CA GLN A 173 2.35 8.26 7.95
C GLN A 173 1.92 7.87 6.52
N GLY A 174 0.82 8.44 6.01
CA GLY A 174 0.24 8.07 4.72
C GLY A 174 -0.33 6.65 4.72
N VAL A 175 -0.74 6.15 5.89
CA VAL A 175 -1.39 4.84 6.05
C VAL A 175 -2.89 5.05 5.93
N TYR A 176 -3.52 4.32 5.00
CA TYR A 176 -4.96 4.35 4.82
C TYR A 176 -5.65 4.03 6.13
N SER A 177 -6.61 4.88 6.48
CA SER A 177 -7.28 4.83 7.75
C SER A 177 -8.63 5.51 7.61
N ILE A 178 -9.57 5.03 8.42
CA ILE A 178 -10.84 5.70 8.62
C ILE A 178 -10.99 6.02 10.10
N LEU A 179 -11.58 7.17 10.37
CA LEU A 179 -12.04 7.55 11.69
C LEU A 179 -13.51 7.89 11.61
N ARG A 180 -14.33 7.21 12.41
CA ARG A 180 -15.69 7.65 12.69
C ARG A 180 -15.69 8.47 13.97
N THR A 181 -16.16 9.70 13.87
CA THR A 181 -16.30 10.61 15.00
C THR A 181 -17.77 10.84 15.30
N LEU A 182 -18.19 10.58 16.54
CA LEU A 182 -19.48 11.00 17.09
C LEU A 182 -19.30 12.31 17.85
N VAL A 183 -20.02 13.35 17.44
CA VAL A 183 -20.06 14.63 18.13
C VAL A 183 -21.44 14.81 18.77
N ILE A 184 -21.45 15.04 20.09
CA ILE A 184 -22.64 15.25 20.92
C ILE A 184 -22.53 16.64 21.56
N ASP A 185 -23.28 17.61 21.05
CA ASP A 185 -23.32 18.97 21.58
C ASP A 185 -24.74 19.31 22.05
N GLY A 186 -25.01 19.08 23.33
CA GLY A 186 -26.36 19.18 23.86
C GLY A 186 -27.35 18.20 23.18
N PRO A 187 -28.45 18.68 22.55
CA PRO A 187 -29.37 17.81 21.82
C PRO A 187 -28.86 17.42 20.42
N ASP A 188 -27.86 18.13 19.90
CA ASP A 188 -27.39 17.99 18.53
C ASP A 188 -26.37 16.85 18.43
N ARG A 189 -26.55 16.01 17.41
CA ARG A 189 -25.69 14.85 17.16
C ARG A 189 -25.32 14.77 15.69
N LYS A 190 -24.03 14.56 15.43
CA LYS A 190 -23.51 14.28 14.08
C LYS A 190 -22.45 13.19 14.11
N LEU A 191 -22.39 12.44 13.02
CA LEU A 191 -21.31 11.52 12.71
C LEU A 191 -20.45 12.15 11.61
N ILE A 192 -19.14 11.99 11.73
CA ILE A 192 -18.18 12.44 10.74
C ILE A 192 -17.23 11.29 10.48
N ASP A 193 -17.25 10.74 9.27
CA ASP A 193 -16.22 9.82 8.81
C ASP A 193 -15.14 10.60 8.08
N VAL A 194 -13.89 10.41 8.49
CA VAL A 194 -12.71 10.91 7.78
C VAL A 194 -11.91 9.72 7.30
N GLN A 195 -11.84 9.53 5.98
CA GLN A 195 -11.13 8.43 5.35
C GLN A 195 -9.96 8.98 4.53
N LEU A 196 -8.74 8.55 4.84
CA LEU A 196 -7.61 8.71 3.93
C LEU A 196 -7.72 7.66 2.82
N LEU A 197 -7.94 8.11 1.59
CA LEU A 197 -8.13 7.26 0.42
C LEU A 197 -6.82 6.78 -0.19
N GLU A 198 -6.92 5.67 -0.93
CA GLU A 198 -5.89 5.28 -1.88
C GLU A 198 -5.64 6.37 -2.92
N ASN A 199 -4.37 6.77 -3.04
CA ASN A 199 -3.91 7.83 -3.93
C ASN A 199 -4.49 7.64 -5.35
N PRO A 200 -5.50 8.43 -5.76
CA PRO A 200 -6.20 8.22 -7.01
C PRO A 200 -5.37 8.88 -8.11
N ALA A 201 -4.31 8.19 -8.52
CA ALA A 201 -3.39 8.61 -9.57
C ALA A 201 -2.57 9.88 -9.28
N THR A 202 -1.35 9.85 -9.79
CA THR A 202 -0.54 11.03 -10.07
C THR A 202 -1.39 12.05 -10.83
N VAL A 203 -1.90 13.08 -10.15
CA VAL A 203 -2.43 14.24 -10.85
C VAL A 203 -1.20 14.99 -11.37
N GLU A 204 -0.74 14.65 -12.58
CA GLU A 204 0.20 15.48 -13.33
C GLU A 204 -0.49 16.79 -13.71
N GLN A 205 -0.61 17.72 -12.77
CA GLN A 205 -0.87 19.11 -13.12
C GLN A 205 0.44 19.69 -13.66
N LYS A 206 0.54 19.78 -14.99
CA LYS A 206 1.52 20.65 -15.64
C LYS A 206 1.08 22.09 -15.42
N ASN A 207 1.82 22.83 -14.60
CA ASN A 207 1.79 24.28 -14.70
C ASN A 207 2.45 24.73 -16.02
N SER A 208 2.31 26.00 -16.38
CA SER A 208 2.88 26.58 -17.61
C SER A 208 4.41 26.47 -17.75
N GLU A 209 5.09 25.98 -16.71
CA GLU A 209 6.54 25.78 -16.64
C GLU A 209 6.96 24.30 -16.75
N GLY A 210 6.01 23.37 -16.88
CA GLY A 210 6.28 21.96 -17.14
C GLY A 210 6.66 21.12 -15.91
N VAL A 211 6.42 21.62 -14.69
CA VAL A 211 6.67 20.89 -13.44
C VAL A 211 5.48 19.97 -13.12
N SER A 212 5.75 18.71 -12.77
CA SER A 212 4.74 17.75 -12.29
C SER A 212 4.69 17.78 -10.75
N VAL A 213 3.52 18.08 -10.18
CA VAL A 213 3.32 18.09 -8.72
C VAL A 213 2.98 16.66 -8.24
N LYS A 214 3.61 16.25 -7.13
CA LYS A 214 3.52 14.91 -6.57
C LYS A 214 2.31 14.81 -5.64
N ALA A 215 1.65 13.65 -5.68
CA ALA A 215 0.37 13.35 -5.02
C ALA A 215 0.22 13.89 -3.58
N GLU A 216 -0.81 14.71 -3.39
CA GLU A 216 -1.31 15.08 -2.06
C GLU A 216 -2.23 13.97 -1.54
N ALA A 217 -2.24 13.76 -0.22
CA ALA A 217 -3.13 12.82 0.45
C ALA A 217 -4.60 13.18 0.17
N PHE A 218 -5.42 12.24 -0.35
CA PHE A 218 -6.83 12.49 -0.60
C PHE A 218 -7.68 12.01 0.58
N PHE A 219 -8.50 12.90 1.14
CA PHE A 219 -9.41 12.57 2.23
C PHE A 219 -10.85 12.63 1.75
N LYS A 220 -11.60 11.54 1.89
CA LYS A 220 -13.06 11.53 1.79
C LYS A 220 -13.63 11.82 3.17
N VAL A 221 -14.47 12.83 3.25
CA VAL A 221 -15.20 13.15 4.48
C VAL A 221 -16.68 12.97 4.22
N VAL A 222 -17.33 12.17 5.08
CA VAL A 222 -18.78 12.02 5.07
C VAL A 222 -19.33 12.53 6.39
N THR A 223 -20.16 13.56 6.33
CA THR A 223 -20.86 14.08 7.51
C THR A 223 -22.31 13.59 7.46
N ARG A 224 -22.80 13.02 8.56
CA ARG A 224 -24.20 12.64 8.73
C ARG A 224 -24.79 13.34 9.95
N SER A 225 -25.91 14.01 9.74
CA SER A 225 -26.75 14.61 10.77
C SER A 225 -28.21 14.17 10.62
N ALA A 226 -29.11 14.76 11.41
CA ALA A 226 -30.54 14.51 11.30
C ALA A 226 -31.13 14.99 9.95
N GLU A 227 -30.52 15.99 9.33
CA GLU A 227 -30.97 16.60 8.07
C GLU A 227 -30.56 15.81 6.83
N GLY A 228 -29.53 14.96 6.94
CA GLY A 228 -29.04 14.15 5.83
C GLY A 228 -27.56 13.83 5.92
N SER A 229 -26.99 13.38 4.79
CA SER A 229 -25.57 13.09 4.66
C SER A 229 -24.96 13.88 3.51
N GLU A 230 -23.74 14.36 3.73
CA GLU A 230 -22.96 15.10 2.76
C GLU A 230 -21.58 14.44 2.61
N THR A 231 -21.10 14.30 1.37
CA THR A 231 -19.79 13.72 1.06
C THR A 231 -18.94 14.73 0.32
N ASN A 232 -17.76 15.01 0.85
CA ASN A 232 -16.79 15.96 0.30
C ASN A 232 -15.39 15.34 0.24
N TYR A 233 -14.54 15.85 -0.65
CA TYR A 233 -13.17 15.36 -0.86
C TYR A 233 -12.15 16.49 -0.68
N TYR A 234 -11.04 16.18 -0.03
CA TYR A 234 -10.02 17.13 0.40
C TYR A 234 -8.61 16.61 0.09
N THR A 235 -7.62 17.49 0.01
CA THR A 235 -6.23 17.13 -0.32
C THR A 235 -5.25 17.32 0.83
N ASN A 236 -5.74 17.80 1.98
CA ASN A 236 -4.90 18.03 3.14
C ASN A 236 -5.67 17.82 4.45
N PHE A 237 -4.94 17.47 5.50
CA PHE A 237 -5.42 17.25 6.86
C PHE A 237 -4.50 17.96 7.85
N SER A 238 -5.07 18.72 8.78
CA SER A 238 -4.33 19.41 9.84
C SER A 238 -5.07 19.29 11.16
N ASP A 239 -4.31 19.14 12.23
CA ASP A 239 -4.81 19.03 13.59
C ASP A 239 -3.97 19.83 14.58
N THR A 240 -3.43 20.95 14.10
CA THR A 240 -2.50 21.77 14.87
C THR A 240 -3.25 22.46 15.99
N LYS A 241 -2.81 22.21 17.23
CA LYS A 241 -3.39 22.81 18.44
C LYS A 241 -3.41 24.34 18.35
N SER A 242 -4.57 24.93 18.63
CA SER A 242 -4.78 26.38 18.71
C SER A 242 -5.58 26.72 19.97
N ASP A 243 -5.07 27.67 20.77
CA ASP A 243 -5.78 28.23 21.94
C ASP A 243 -6.38 27.19 22.92
N GLY A 244 -5.65 26.09 23.17
CA GLY A 244 -6.08 25.03 24.10
C GLY A 244 -7.05 24.01 23.51
N THR A 245 -7.45 24.18 22.26
CA THR A 245 -8.31 23.26 21.51
C THR A 245 -7.54 22.60 20.36
N TYR A 246 -8.05 21.47 19.89
CA TYR A 246 -7.53 20.70 18.77
C TYR A 246 -8.53 20.79 17.62
N PRO A 247 -8.40 21.80 16.73
CA PRO A 247 -9.23 21.89 15.55
C PRO A 247 -8.78 20.85 14.53
N VAL A 248 -9.66 19.92 14.17
CA VAL A 248 -9.40 18.95 13.11
C VAL A 248 -9.94 19.51 11.81
N GLN A 249 -9.03 19.73 10.87
CA GLN A 249 -9.25 20.52 9.68
C GLN A 249 -8.85 19.75 8.43
N VAL A 250 -9.60 19.98 7.36
CA VAL A 250 -9.26 19.51 6.02
C VAL A 250 -9.24 20.69 5.05
N LYS A 251 -8.45 20.58 3.98
CA LYS A 251 -8.34 21.64 2.97
C LYS A 251 -8.71 21.13 1.59
N ALA A 252 -9.54 21.89 0.87
CA ALA A 252 -9.93 21.58 -0.51
C ALA A 252 -9.17 22.48 -1.48
N SER A 253 -8.72 21.92 -2.60
CA SER A 253 -8.17 22.71 -3.72
C SER A 253 -9.31 23.32 -4.52
N VAL A 254 -9.47 24.64 -4.44
CA VAL A 254 -10.44 25.39 -5.26
C VAL A 254 -9.70 26.09 -6.39
N GLY A 255 -9.57 25.41 -7.53
CA GLY A 255 -9.08 26.01 -8.79
C GLY A 255 -7.58 26.30 -8.91
N SER A 256 -6.83 26.45 -7.82
CA SER A 256 -5.35 26.44 -7.78
C SER A 256 -4.83 26.10 -6.36
N PHE A 257 -3.60 25.58 -6.25
CA PHE A 257 -2.95 25.23 -4.97
C PHE A 257 -2.67 26.44 -4.05
N ASP A 258 -2.84 27.66 -4.55
CA ASP A 258 -2.56 28.89 -3.79
C ASP A 258 -3.78 29.39 -2.99
N ASN A 259 -4.98 28.87 -3.26
CA ASN A 259 -6.22 29.21 -2.56
C ASN A 259 -6.90 27.93 -2.04
N LEU A 260 -6.41 27.44 -0.89
CA LEU A 260 -7.02 26.33 -0.17
C LEU A 260 -8.08 26.86 0.79
N GLU A 261 -9.35 26.45 0.60
CA GLU A 261 -10.39 26.70 1.60
C GLU A 261 -10.24 25.70 2.75
N GLU A 262 -10.04 26.21 3.97
CA GLU A 262 -9.94 25.43 5.19
C GLU A 262 -11.35 25.14 5.73
N THR A 263 -11.66 23.85 5.93
CA THR A 263 -12.90 23.41 6.57
C THR A 263 -12.57 22.77 7.91
N ILE A 264 -13.12 23.32 8.99
CA ILE A 264 -13.06 22.71 10.33
C ILE A 264 -14.13 21.62 10.38
N LEU A 265 -13.72 20.37 10.61
CA LEU A 265 -14.64 19.23 10.73
C LEU A 265 -15.26 19.18 12.13
N PHE A 266 -14.40 19.29 13.14
CA PHE A 266 -14.75 19.33 14.55
C PHE A 266 -13.60 19.90 15.36
N GLU A 267 -13.92 20.37 16.55
CA GLU A 267 -12.95 20.86 17.54
C GLU A 267 -13.17 20.08 18.84
N TYR A 268 -12.08 19.77 19.53
CA TYR A 268 -12.17 19.16 20.84
C TYR A 268 -11.11 19.71 21.79
N SER A 269 -11.38 19.56 23.07
CA SER A 269 -10.45 19.80 24.17
C SER A 269 -10.20 18.50 24.93
N LEU A 270 -9.09 18.47 25.67
CA LEU A 270 -8.77 17.38 26.58
C LEU A 270 -9.26 17.73 27.98
N HIS A 271 -9.60 16.71 28.77
CA HIS A 271 -9.93 16.84 30.19
C HIS A 271 -8.74 17.31 31.04
#